data_AF-A0A924NGM3-F1
#
_entry.id   AF-A0A924NGM3-F1
#
_cell.length_a   1.000
_cell.length_b   1.000
_cell.length_c   1.000
_cell.angle_alpha   90.00
_cell.angle_beta   90.00
_cell.angle_gamma   90.00
#
_symmetry.space_group_name_H-M   'P 1'
#
loop_
_entity.id
_entity.type
_entity.pdbx_description
1 polymer ?
#
loop_
_entity_poly.entity_id
_entity_poly.type
_entity_poly.pdbx_seq_one_letter_code
_entity_poly.pdbx_strand_id
1 'polypeptide(L)' 'YQITLGGDATETAVIGEKTGPGFAYDEIVPAIERIVMAYLEHREAPSETFLDAYRRLGLAPFKAALYPAEAARDAA' A
#
# COMPACT_ATOMS: atom_id res chain seq x y z
N TYR A 1 1.45 -15.01 -0.51
CA TYR A 1 2.09 -13.93 -1.28
C TYR A 1 2.46 -12.80 -0.35
N GLN A 2 3.74 -12.43 -0.31
CA GLN A 2 4.21 -11.27 0.45
C GLN A 2 4.06 -10.02 -0.42
N ILE A 3 3.51 -8.95 0.15
CA ILE A 3 3.50 -7.62 -0.48
C ILE A 3 4.58 -6.77 0.18
N THR A 4 5.32 -6.03 -0.64
CA THR A 4 6.27 -4.99 -0.23
C THR A 4 5.97 -3.71 -1.01
N LEU A 5 6.00 -2.55 -0.35
CA LEU A 5 5.67 -1.24 -0.95
C LEU A 5 6.78 -0.21 -0.73
N GLY A 6 6.82 0.83 -1.57
CA GLY A 6 7.79 1.92 -1.44
C GLY A 6 9.14 1.69 -2.12
N GLY A 7 9.28 0.61 -2.90
CA GLY A 7 10.49 0.36 -3.68
C GLY A 7 10.65 1.35 -4.83
N ASP A 8 11.89 1.70 -5.15
CA ASP A 8 12.27 2.57 -6.25
C ASP A 8 13.41 1.90 -7.05
N ALA A 9 13.25 1.84 -8.38
CA ALA A 9 14.21 1.22 -9.29
C ALA A 9 15.04 2.24 -10.10
N THR A 10 14.88 3.54 -9.80
CA THR A 10 15.63 4.65 -10.42
C THR A 10 17.01 4.82 -9.76
N GLU A 11 17.69 5.94 -10.06
CA GLU A 11 18.96 6.30 -9.41
C GLU A 11 18.84 6.49 -7.88
N THR A 12 17.64 6.76 -7.37
CA THR A 12 17.35 6.80 -5.93
C THR A 12 16.78 5.47 -5.45
N ALA A 13 17.51 4.39 -5.70
CA ALA A 13 17.03 3.04 -5.45
C ALA A 13 16.66 2.81 -3.97
N VAL A 14 15.48 2.23 -3.75
CA VAL A 14 14.96 1.89 -2.41
C VAL A 14 14.36 0.50 -2.46
N ILE A 15 14.63 -0.31 -1.43
CA ILE A 15 13.99 -1.61 -1.27
C ILE A 15 12.62 -1.39 -0.64
N GLY A 16 11.58 -2.00 -1.20
CA GLY A 16 10.24 -1.93 -0.64
C GLY A 16 10.14 -2.58 0.75
N GLU A 17 9.29 -2.02 1.60
CA GLU A 17 9.07 -2.46 2.96
C GLU A 17 7.91 -3.46 3.04
N LYS A 18 8.03 -4.47 3.91
CA LYS A 18 6.96 -5.43 4.15
C LYS A 18 5.76 -4.74 4.79
N THR A 19 4.59 -4.92 4.20
CA THR A 19 3.35 -4.28 4.67
C THR A 19 2.71 -5.00 5.87
N GLY A 20 3.00 -6.28 6.05
CA GLY A 20 2.42 -7.13 7.09
C GLY A 20 2.44 -8.63 6.72
N PRO A 21 1.54 -9.43 7.31
CA PRO A 21 1.36 -10.84 6.98
C PRO A 21 1.12 -11.07 5.48
N GLY A 22 1.58 -12.22 4.97
CA GLY A 22 1.33 -12.61 3.59
C GLY A 22 -0.13 -13.03 3.35
N PHE A 23 -0.58 -12.87 2.11
CA PHE A 23 -1.92 -13.24 1.64
C PHE A 23 -1.97 -14.66 1.08
N ALA A 24 -3.11 -15.34 1.19
CA ALA A 24 -3.33 -16.58 0.43
C ALA A 24 -3.43 -16.31 -1.08
N TYR A 25 -3.44 -17.37 -1.88
CA TYR A 25 -3.48 -17.28 -3.35
C TYR A 25 -4.75 -16.63 -3.89
N ASP A 26 -5.87 -16.91 -3.26
CA ASP A 26 -7.18 -16.34 -3.57
C ASP A 26 -7.38 -14.92 -2.99
N GLU A 27 -6.54 -14.51 -2.04
CA GLU A 27 -6.62 -13.20 -1.40
C GLU A 27 -5.71 -12.13 -2.02
N ILE A 28 -4.66 -12.52 -2.75
CA ILE A 28 -3.65 -11.58 -3.27
C ILE A 28 -4.23 -10.60 -4.30
N VAL A 29 -5.10 -11.08 -5.20
CA VAL A 29 -5.70 -10.23 -6.24
C VAL A 29 -6.63 -9.18 -5.60
N PRO A 30 -7.57 -9.54 -4.70
CA PRO A 30 -8.33 -8.55 -3.94
C PRO A 30 -7.46 -7.57 -3.13
N ALA A 31 -6.34 -8.03 -2.56
CA ALA A 31 -5.43 -7.16 -1.80
C ALA A 31 -4.78 -6.09 -2.69
N ILE A 32 -4.38 -6.43 -3.92
CA ILE A 32 -3.83 -5.47 -4.88
C ILE A 32 -4.89 -4.42 -5.26
N GLU A 33 -6.13 -4.85 -5.49
CA GLU A 33 -7.24 -3.92 -5.78
C GLU A 33 -7.42 -2.89 -4.66
N ARG A 34 -7.45 -3.34 -3.39
CA ARG A 34 -7.56 -2.43 -2.24
C ARG A 34 -6.41 -1.43 -2.17
N ILE A 35 -5.18 -1.85 -2.46
CA ILE A 35 -4.02 -0.94 -2.51
C ILE A 35 -4.21 0.14 -3.58
N VAL A 36 -4.64 -0.27 -4.78
CA VAL A 36 -4.84 0.67 -5.90
C VAL A 36 -5.97 1.65 -5.57
N MET A 37 -7.06 1.18 -4.98
CA MET A 37 -8.16 2.05 -4.56
C MET A 37 -7.73 3.04 -3.48
N ALA A 38 -6.97 2.61 -2.47
CA ALA A 38 -6.44 3.50 -1.44
C ALA A 38 -5.50 4.57 -2.03
N TYR A 39 -4.68 4.20 -3.01
CA TYR A 39 -3.89 5.17 -3.75
C TYR A 39 -4.78 6.20 -4.45
N LEU A 40 -5.79 5.75 -5.22
CA LEU A 40 -6.66 6.65 -5.96
C LEU A 40 -7.48 7.57 -5.05
N GLU A 41 -7.89 7.09 -3.87
CA GLU A 41 -8.63 7.86 -2.87
C GLU A 41 -7.78 8.99 -2.27
N HIS A 42 -6.48 8.76 -2.04
CA HIS A 42 -5.58 9.74 -1.44
C HIS A 42 -4.73 10.52 -2.46
N ARG A 43 -4.89 10.23 -3.75
CA ARG A 43 -4.17 10.88 -4.83
C ARG A 43 -4.61 12.33 -4.97
N GLU A 44 -3.66 13.26 -4.89
CA GLU A 44 -3.94 14.70 -4.96
C GLU A 44 -4.08 15.21 -6.39
N ALA A 45 -3.43 14.58 -7.38
CA ALA A 45 -3.48 15.01 -8.78
C ALA A 45 -3.26 13.87 -9.80
N PRO A 46 -3.78 13.99 -11.04
CA PRO A 46 -3.55 13.02 -12.12
C PRO A 46 -2.08 12.81 -12.54
N SER A 47 -1.15 13.64 -12.08
CA SER A 47 0.29 13.50 -12.31
C SER A 47 1.02 12.81 -11.16
N GLU A 48 0.45 12.78 -9.95
CA GLU A 48 1.06 12.11 -8.80
C GLU A 48 1.09 10.61 -9.09
N THR A 49 2.24 9.96 -8.86
CA THR A 49 2.40 8.51 -9.04
C THR A 49 2.07 7.76 -7.75
N PHE A 50 1.94 6.44 -7.83
CA PHE A 50 1.78 5.59 -6.64
C PHE A 50 2.94 5.78 -5.65
N LEU A 51 4.19 5.85 -6.16
CA LEU A 51 5.37 6.00 -5.33
C LEU A 51 5.42 7.37 -4.64
N ASP A 52 5.02 8.44 -5.34
CA ASP A 52 4.98 9.78 -4.77
C ASP A 52 3.93 9.88 -3.66
N ALA A 53 2.73 9.33 -3.90
CA ALA A 53 1.68 9.24 -2.89
C ALA A 53 2.16 8.42 -1.68
N TYR A 54 2.85 7.31 -1.90
CA TYR A 54 3.44 6.49 -0.84
C TYR A 54 4.48 7.27 -0.02
N ARG A 55 5.36 8.04 -0.67
CA ARG A 55 6.38 8.87 0.00
C ARG A 55 5.76 9.97 0.85
N ARG A 56 4.67 10.59 0.38
CA ARG A 56 3.95 11.66 1.09
C ARG A 56 3.13 11.16 2.27
N LEU A 57 2.38 10.07 2.07
CA LEU A 57 1.44 9.53 3.05
C LEU A 57 2.08 8.55 4.03
N GLY A 58 3.17 7.91 3.63
CA GLY A 58 3.74 6.76 4.32
C GLY A 58 2.88 5.50 4.17
N LEU A 59 3.27 4.45 4.90
CA LEU A 59 2.65 3.11 4.81
C LEU A 59 1.22 3.04 5.38
N ALA A 60 0.85 3.93 6.30
CA ALA A 60 -0.35 3.82 7.11
C ALA A 60 -1.66 3.59 6.32
N PRO A 61 -2.04 4.42 5.33
CA PRO A 61 -3.29 4.22 4.59
C PRO A 61 -3.29 2.92 3.77
N PHE A 62 -2.15 2.55 3.20
CA PHE A 62 -2.02 1.30 2.44
C PHE A 62 -2.10 0.06 3.33
N LYS A 63 -1.55 0.13 4.55
CA LYS A 63 -1.67 -0.94 5.54
C LYS A 63 -3.12 -1.11 5.99
N ALA A 64 -3.83 -0.01 6.26
CA ALA A 64 -5.24 -0.06 6.63
C ALA A 64 -6.11 -0.69 5.51
N ALA A 65 -5.83 -0.36 4.24
CA ALA A 65 -6.52 -0.94 3.10
C ALA A 65 -6.24 -2.45 2.92
N LEU A 66 -5.02 -2.90 3.25
CA LEU A 66 -4.63 -4.31 3.20
C LEU A 66 -5.25 -5.14 4.34
N TYR A 67 -5.34 -4.57 5.54
CA TYR A 67 -5.78 -5.26 6.76
C TYR A 67 -6.95 -4.54 7.44
N PRO A 68 -8.13 -4.48 6.80
CA PRO A 68 -9.28 -3.70 7.32
C PRO A 68 -9.78 -4.18 8.69
N ALA A 69 -9.60 -5.47 9.01
CA ALA A 69 -9.94 -6.02 10.33
C ALA A 69 -8.98 -5.57 11.44
N GLU A 70 -7.72 -5.27 11.13
CA GLU A 70 -6.76 -4.68 12.07
C GLU A 70 -7.00 -3.17 12.22
N ALA A 71 -7.27 -2.47 11.12
CA ALA A 71 -7.59 -1.04 11.13
C ALA A 71 -8.80 -0.73 12.04
N ALA A 72 -9.82 -1.59 12.02
CA ALA A 72 -11.00 -1.46 12.88
C ALA A 72 -10.70 -1.67 14.38
N ARG A 73 -9.62 -2.38 14.73
CA ARG A 73 -9.19 -2.59 16.12
C ARG A 73 -8.31 -1.44 16.63
N ASP A 74 -7.48 -0.86 15.78
CA ASP A 74 -6.62 0.28 16.15
C ASP A 74 -7.40 1.61 16.28
N ALA A 75 -8.60 1.68 15.71
CA ALA A 75 -9.47 2.86 15.79
C ALA A 75 -10.44 2.86 16.99
N ALA A 76 -10.43 1.81 17.83
CA ALA A 76 -11.31 1.63 18.98
C ALA A 76 -10.54 1.81 20.32
#